data_AF-A0A4R4YBN2-F1
#
_entry.id   AF-A0A4R4YBN2-F1
#
_cell.length_a   1.000
_cell.length_b   1.000
_cell.length_c   1.000
_cell.angle_alpha   90.00
_cell.angle_beta   90.00
_cell.angle_gamma   90.00
#
_symmetry.space_group_name_H-M   'P 1'
#
loop_
_entity.id
_entity.type
_entity.pdbx_description
1 polymer ?
#
loop_
_entity_poly.entity_id
_entity_poly.type
_entity_poly.pdbx_seq_one_letter_code
_entity_poly.pdbx_strand_id
1 'polypeptide(L)' 'MNALHKLIKEAGWTKSSLSEGADDCVEASLLTAVVLRDSKDPEGPWLVFTVAEWVAFLAGARLGEFDIARLGDAMS' A
#
# COMPACT_ATOMS: atom_id res chain seq x y z
N MET A 1 2.64 -15.90 -17.70
CA MET A 1 2.50 -15.34 -16.34
C MET A 1 3.64 -15.83 -15.49
N ASN A 2 4.38 -14.92 -14.84
CA ASN A 2 5.44 -15.28 -13.89
C ASN A 2 4.83 -15.92 -12.62
N ALA A 3 5.51 -16.89 -12.01
CA ALA A 3 5.12 -17.52 -10.75
C ALA A 3 4.84 -16.48 -9.64
N LEU A 4 5.62 -15.39 -9.60
CA LEU A 4 5.40 -14.27 -8.68
C LEU A 4 4.01 -13.62 -8.86
N HIS A 5 3.58 -13.43 -10.11
CA HIS A 5 2.29 -12.83 -10.40
C HIS A 5 1.14 -13.71 -9.90
N LYS A 6 1.25 -15.02 -10.09
CA LYS A 6 0.23 -15.96 -9.63
C LYS A 6 0.13 -15.96 -8.10
N LEU A 7 1.27 -16.03 -7.40
CA LEU A 7 1.34 -16.04 -5.94
C LEU A 7 0.67 -14.80 -5.32
N ILE A 8 0.96 -13.62 -5.85
CA ILE A 8 0.42 -12.37 -5.32
C ILE A 8 -1.10 -12.27 -5.57
N LYS A 9 -1.58 -12.68 -6.75
CA LYS A 9 -3.02 -12.68 -7.03
C LYS A 9 -3.82 -13.56 -6.07
N GLU A 10 -3.28 -14.72 -5.72
CA GLU A 10 -3.92 -15.73 -4.86
C GLU A 10 -3.69 -15.46 -3.36
N ALA A 11 -3.03 -14.36 -3.00
CA ALA A 11 -2.70 -14.02 -1.62
C ALA A 11 -3.95 -13.69 -0.77
N GLY A 12 -3.81 -13.80 0.55
CA GLY A 12 -4.85 -13.38 1.50
C GLY A 12 -4.89 -11.86 1.62
N TRP A 13 -5.77 -11.21 0.87
CA TRP A 13 -5.93 -9.75 0.85
C TRP A 13 -6.80 -9.26 2.01
N THR A 14 -6.35 -8.19 2.67
CA THR A 14 -7.09 -7.47 3.71
C THR A 14 -7.39 -6.06 3.22
N LYS A 15 -8.68 -5.72 3.12
CA LYS A 15 -9.14 -4.38 2.78
C LYS A 15 -9.19 -3.49 4.03
N SER A 16 -8.79 -2.23 3.91
CA SER A 16 -8.89 -1.28 5.03
C SER A 16 -10.35 -1.02 5.40
N SER A 17 -10.67 -0.96 6.69
CA SER A 17 -12.00 -0.59 7.20
C SER A 17 -12.38 0.87 6.88
N LEU A 18 -11.40 1.73 6.63
CA LEU A 18 -11.62 3.12 6.19
C LEU A 18 -12.10 3.21 4.74
N SER A 19 -12.22 2.08 4.05
CA SER A 19 -12.71 1.97 2.68
C SER A 19 -14.24 1.92 2.56
N GLU A 20 -14.98 1.91 3.67
CA GLU A 20 -16.45 1.91 3.62
C GLU A 20 -16.98 3.27 3.12
N GLY A 21 -17.52 3.29 1.90
CA GLY A 21 -18.11 4.48 1.28
C GLY A 21 -17.10 5.49 0.70
N ALA A 22 -15.80 5.18 0.73
CA ALA A 22 -14.74 6.02 0.16
C ALA A 22 -14.29 5.51 -1.22
N ASP A 23 -13.85 6.42 -2.08
CA ASP A 23 -13.34 6.10 -3.42
C ASP A 23 -11.85 5.68 -3.43
N ASP A 24 -11.13 5.75 -2.31
CA ASP A 24 -9.68 5.49 -2.27
C ASP A 24 -9.36 4.20 -1.49
N CYS A 25 -9.86 3.07 -2.01
CA CYS A 25 -9.77 1.78 -1.33
C CYS A 25 -8.44 1.06 -1.63
N VAL A 26 -7.67 0.72 -0.59
CA VAL A 26 -6.45 -0.11 -0.71
C VAL A 26 -6.59 -1.45 -0.01
N GLU A 27 -5.91 -2.46 -0.55
CA GLU A 27 -5.76 -3.79 0.07
C GLU A 27 -4.29 -4.11 0.29
N ALA A 28 -4.01 -4.82 1.37
CA ALA A 28 -2.68 -5.32 1.68
C ALA A 28 -2.68 -6.83 1.92
N SER A 29 -1.59 -7.50 1.57
CA SER A 29 -1.33 -8.89 1.94
C SER A 29 0.08 -9.05 2.51
N LEU A 30 0.22 -9.96 3.48
CA LEU A 30 1.51 -10.32 4.06
C LEU A 30 1.93 -11.69 3.52
N LEU A 31 2.98 -11.68 2.71
CA LEU A 31 3.70 -12.87 2.24
C LEU A 31 5.09 -12.88 2.92
N THR A 32 6.16 -13.16 2.17
CA THR A 32 7.54 -12.83 2.58
C THR A 32 7.84 -11.33 2.54
N ALA A 33 6.92 -10.55 1.96
CA ALA A 33 6.93 -9.10 1.82
C ALA A 33 5.51 -8.56 2.06
N VAL A 34 5.38 -7.26 2.30
CA VAL A 34 4.07 -6.60 2.31
C VAL A 34 3.76 -6.16 0.88
N VAL A 35 2.60 -6.57 0.37
CA VAL A 35 2.14 -6.20 -0.97
C VAL A 35 0.90 -5.34 -0.84
N LEU A 36 0.90 -4.17 -1.47
CA LEU A 36 -0.27 -3.30 -1.61
C LEU A 36 -0.76 -3.25 -3.05
N ARG A 37 -2.07 -3.11 -3.19
CA ARG A 37 -2.74 -2.82 -4.46
C ARG A 37 -3.93 -1.89 -4.28
N ASP A 38 -4.35 -1.31 -5.40
CA ASP A 38 -5.66 -0.66 -5.50
C ASP A 38 -6.76 -1.72 -5.50
N SER A 39 -7.76 -1.55 -4.64
CA SER A 39 -8.93 -2.45 -4.59
C SER A 39 -9.76 -2.37 -5.88
N LYS A 40 -9.73 -1.22 -6.57
CA LYS A 40 -10.51 -0.94 -7.78
C LYS A 40 -9.84 -1.48 -9.04
N ASP A 41 -8.52 -1.66 -9.00
CA ASP A 41 -7.74 -2.30 -10.05
C ASP A 41 -6.87 -3.45 -9.51
N PRO A 42 -7.48 -4.60 -9.15
CA PRO A 42 -6.74 -5.75 -8.60
C PRO A 42 -5.68 -6.33 -9.55
N GLU A 43 -5.81 -6.02 -10.84
CA GLU A 43 -4.96 -6.46 -11.96
C GLU A 43 -3.86 -5.44 -12.29
N GLY A 44 -3.95 -4.23 -11.71
CA GLY A 44 -2.96 -3.18 -11.84
C GLY A 44 -1.64 -3.49 -11.12
N PRO A 45 -0.74 -2.50 -11.07
CA PRO A 45 0.57 -2.67 -10.46
C PRO A 45 0.49 -2.89 -8.95
N TRP A 46 1.42 -3.69 -8.43
CA TRP A 46 1.58 -3.90 -6.99
C TRP A 46 2.76 -3.10 -6.46
N LEU A 47 2.60 -2.55 -5.24
CA LEU A 47 3.69 -2.01 -4.46
C LEU A 47 4.18 -3.08 -3.49
N VAL A 48 5.46 -3.43 -3.56
CA VAL A 48 6.05 -4.49 -2.73
C VAL A 48 7.07 -3.87 -1.80
N PHE A 49 6.92 -4.11 -0.50
CA PHE A 49 7.79 -3.61 0.56
C PHE A 49 8.41 -4.78 1.31
N THR A 50 9.70 -4.68 1.62
CA THR A 50 10.27 -5.46 2.73
C THR A 50 9.58 -5.06 4.04
N VAL A 51 9.69 -5.91 5.06
CA VAL A 51 9.14 -5.60 6.40
C VAL A 51 9.74 -4.30 6.96
N ALA A 52 11.04 -4.07 6.73
CA ALA A 52 11.72 -2.85 7.20
C ALA A 52 11.19 -1.60 6.49
N GLU A 53 11.04 -1.64 5.16
CA GLU A 53 10.46 -0.53 4.39
C GLU A 53 9.01 -0.27 4.79
N TRP A 54 8.23 -1.31 5.05
CA TRP A 54 6.84 -1.16 5.50
C TRP A 54 6.76 -0.45 6.86
N VAL A 55 7.62 -0.82 7.81
CA VAL A 55 7.71 -0.16 9.12
C VAL A 55 8.11 1.32 8.96
N ALA A 56 9.11 1.60 8.12
CA ALA A 56 9.54 2.97 7.85
C ALA A 56 8.43 3.80 7.17
N PHE A 57 7.76 3.23 6.17
CA PHE A 57 6.62 3.86 5.49
C PHE A 57 5.51 4.23 6.47
N LEU A 58 5.10 3.30 7.34
CA LEU A 58 4.08 3.58 8.36
C LEU A 58 4.51 4.64 9.38
N ALA A 59 5.80 4.68 9.74
CA ALA A 59 6.33 5.71 10.61
C ALA A 59 6.24 7.10 9.96
N GLY A 60 6.73 7.24 8.72
CA GLY A 60 6.67 8.50 7.96
C GLY A 60 5.22 8.96 7.72
N ALA A 61 4.32 8.04 7.36
CA ALA A 61 2.90 8.34 7.18
C ALA A 61 2.25 8.87 8.47
N ARG A 62 2.56 8.28 9.64
CA ARG A 62 2.05 8.78 10.93
C ARG A 62 2.64 10.13 11.33
N LEU A 63 3.85 10.44 10.88
CA LEU A 63 4.50 11.72 11.09
C LEU A 63 4.04 12.80 10.10
N GLY A 64 3.17 12.46 9.15
CA GLY A 64 2.69 13.38 8.12
C GLY A 64 3.73 13.72 7.07
N GLU A 65 4.76 12.89 6.87
CA GLU A 65 5.82 13.12 5.87
C GLU A 65 5.28 13.15 4.42
N PHE A 66 4.14 12.50 4.20
CA PHE A 66 3.47 12.43 2.90
C PHE A 66 2.26 13.38 2.78
N ASP A 67 2.03 14.23 3.79
CA ASP A 67 0.96 15.22 3.72
C ASP A 67 1.35 16.29 2.69
N ILE A 68 0.56 16.40 1.62
CA ILE A 68 0.83 17.30 0.49
C ILE A 68 0.98 18.76 0.97
N ALA A 69 0.23 19.16 2.00
CA ALA A 69 0.34 20.49 2.60
C ALA A 69 1.73 20.74 3.23
N ARG A 70 2.32 19.71 3.84
CA ARG A 70 3.59 19.81 4.58
C ARG A 70 4.81 19.77 3.67
N LEU A 71 4.71 19.10 2.52
CA LEU A 71 5.74 19.13 1.47
C LEU A 71 5.87 20.52 0.85
N GLY A 72 4.76 21.27 0.73
CA GLY A 72 4.79 22.67 0.28
C GLY A 72 5.58 23.59 1.21
N ASP A 73 5.44 23.41 2.53
CA ASP A 73 6.15 24.21 3.54
C ASP A 73 7.64 23.88 3.64
N ALA A 74 8.05 22.65 3.32
CA ALA A 74 9.45 22.22 3.31
C ALA A 74 10.22 22.65 2.04
N MET A 75 9.51 23.13 1.03
CA MET A 75 10.06 23.55 -0.27
C MET A 75 10.04 25.07 -0.49
N SER A 76 9.65 25.86 0.52
CA SER A 76 9.70 27.33 0.52
C SER A 76 10.89 27.88 1.32
#